data_AF-A0A417HDA7-F1
#
_entry.id   AF-A0A417HDA7-F1
#
_cell.length_a   1.000
_cell.length_b   1.000
_cell.length_c   1.000
_cell.angle_alpha   90.00
_cell.angle_beta   90.00
_cell.angle_gamma   90.00
#
_symmetry.space_group_name_H-M   'P 1'
#
loop_
_entity.id
_entity.type
_entity.pdbx_description
1 polymer ?
#
loop_
_entity_poly.entity_id
_entity_poly.type
_entity_poly.pdbx_seq_one_letter_code
_entity_poly.pdbx_strand_id
1 'polypeptide(L)'
;MAAHIFATAQNGIPVLPNTPSTQIVITEAIRVLHTVEASRDAILTQMQALAKTLPEYSLVREMPCIGDTLAPRLIAQIGDVRRFHKLADNRMS
;
A
#
# COMPACT_ATOMS: atom_id res chain seq x y z
N MET A 1 0.84 15.30 24.22
CA MET A 1 0.07 14.83 23.04
C MET A 1 -1.40 14.60 23.38
N ALA A 2 -1.75 13.65 24.25
CA ALA A 2 -3.16 13.35 24.58
C ALA A 2 -3.96 14.54 25.15
N ALA A 3 -3.37 15.32 26.08
CA ALA A 3 -4.02 16.51 26.63
C ALA A 3 -4.32 17.59 25.57
N HIS A 4 -3.47 17.70 24.54
CA HIS A 4 -3.65 18.66 23.45
C HIS A 4 -4.79 18.22 22.50
N ILE A 5 -4.87 16.92 22.20
CA ILE A 5 -5.98 16.35 21.41
C ILE A 5 -7.30 16.59 22.13
N PHE A 6 -7.34 16.31 23.44
CA PHE A 6 -8.53 16.51 24.26
C PHE A 6 -8.97 17.98 24.33
N ALA A 7 -8.03 18.90 24.59
CA ALA A 7 -8.32 20.34 24.59
C ALA A 7 -8.82 20.83 23.22
N THR A 8 -8.25 20.33 22.12
CA THR A 8 -8.70 20.66 20.75
C THR A 8 -10.10 20.12 20.47
N ALA A 9 -10.40 18.90 20.92
CA ALA A 9 -11.72 18.29 20.77
C ALA A 9 -12.80 19.03 21.59
N GLN A 10 -12.47 19.49 22.81
CA GLN A 10 -13.39 20.27 23.64
C GLN A 10 -13.70 21.65 23.07
N ASN A 11 -12.71 22.32 22.51
CA ASN A 11 -12.85 23.69 21.99
C ASN A 11 -13.30 23.73 20.51
N GLY A 12 -13.40 22.58 19.84
CA GLY A 12 -13.83 22.49 18.45
C GLY A 12 -15.33 22.71 18.28
N ILE A 13 -15.73 23.36 17.18
CA ILE A 13 -17.13 23.46 16.77
C ILE A 13 -17.42 22.33 15.77
N PRO A 14 -18.14 21.27 16.16
CA PRO A 14 -18.33 20.11 15.30
C PRO A 14 -19.41 20.37 14.24
N VAL A 15 -19.17 19.91 13.01
CA VAL A 15 -20.15 19.98 11.91
C VAL A 15 -21.30 18.99 12.14
N LEU A 16 -21.00 17.85 12.78
CA LEU A 16 -21.98 16.82 13.12
C LEU A 16 -22.19 16.78 14.62
N PRO A 17 -23.44 16.68 15.11
CA PRO A 17 -23.70 16.59 16.53
C PRO A 17 -23.23 15.24 17.09
N ASN A 18 -22.91 15.20 18.39
CA ASN A 18 -22.56 13.97 19.11
C ASN A 18 -23.81 13.12 19.39
N THR A 19 -24.40 12.57 18.33
CA THR A 19 -25.56 11.68 18.40
C THR A 19 -25.15 10.22 18.17
N PRO A 20 -25.94 9.25 18.63
CA PRO A 20 -25.69 7.82 18.36
C PRO A 20 -25.53 7.52 16.86
N SER A 21 -26.30 8.21 16.00
CA SER A 21 -26.19 8.07 14.54
C SER A 21 -24.82 8.51 13.99
N THR A 22 -24.31 9.66 14.43
CA THR A 22 -22.97 10.15 14.04
C THR A 22 -21.89 9.17 14.49
N GLN A 23 -22.00 8.64 15.72
CA GLN A 23 -21.05 7.65 16.24
C GLN A 23 -21.04 6.37 15.41
N ILE A 24 -22.22 5.87 15.00
CA ILE A 24 -22.33 4.68 14.14
C ILE A 24 -21.62 4.92 12.81
N VAL A 25 -21.89 6.06 12.14
CA VAL A 25 -21.27 6.37 10.85
C VAL A 25 -19.74 6.47 10.96
N ILE A 26 -19.23 7.12 12.01
CA ILE A 26 -17.79 7.23 12.26
C ILE A 26 -17.18 5.84 12.50
N THR A 27 -17.82 5.03 13.35
CA THR A 27 -17.33 3.68 13.69
C THR A 27 -17.29 2.78 12.46
N GLU A 28 -18.31 2.84 11.61
CA GLU A 28 -18.35 2.09 10.35
C GLU A 28 -17.30 2.58 9.36
N ALA A 29 -17.08 3.89 9.24
CA ALA A 29 -16.02 4.43 8.39
C ALA A 29 -14.63 3.93 8.83
N ILE A 30 -14.35 3.93 10.14
CA ILE A 30 -13.10 3.40 10.71
C ILE A 30 -12.98 1.89 10.39
N ARG A 31 -14.05 1.12 10.59
CA ARG A 31 -14.07 -0.31 10.29
C ARG A 31 -13.75 -0.58 8.82
N VAL A 32 -14.35 0.18 7.90
CA VAL A 32 -14.10 0.06 6.46
C VAL A 32 -12.65 0.39 6.14
N LEU A 33 -12.08 1.47 6.70
CA LEU A 33 -10.68 1.83 6.51
C LEU A 33 -9.75 0.69 6.94
N HIS A 34 -9.91 0.15 8.14
CA HIS A 34 -9.11 -0.99 8.61
C HIS A 34 -9.28 -2.24 7.74
N THR A 35 -10.50 -2.48 7.22
CA THR A 35 -10.75 -3.60 6.31
C THR A 35 -9.99 -3.43 4.99
N VAL A 36 -9.94 -2.21 4.46
CA VAL A 36 -9.18 -1.89 3.24
C VAL A 36 -7.67 -2.02 3.48
N GLU A 37 -7.16 -1.55 4.63
CA GLU A 37 -5.75 -1.70 5.00
C GLU A 37 -5.35 -3.18 5.10
N ALA A 38 -6.15 -3.99 5.80
CA ALA A 38 -5.91 -5.42 5.92
C ALA A 38 -5.92 -6.11 4.53
N SER A 39 -6.85 -5.72 3.65
CA SER A 39 -6.90 -6.23 2.28
C SER A 39 -5.65 -5.84 1.48
N ARG A 40 -5.21 -4.58 1.57
CA ARG A 40 -3.98 -4.11 0.93
C ARG A 40 -2.76 -4.89 1.41
N ASP A 41 -2.65 -5.16 2.70
CA ASP A 41 -1.53 -5.88 3.28
C ASP A 41 -1.55 -7.36 2.89
N ALA A 42 -2.73 -7.98 2.82
CA ALA A 42 -2.88 -9.34 2.32
C ALA A 42 -2.44 -9.44 0.85
N ILE A 43 -2.88 -8.51 -0.01
CA ILE A 43 -2.47 -8.44 -1.41
C ILE A 43 -0.95 -8.23 -1.52
N LEU A 44 -0.38 -7.30 -0.75
CA LEU A 44 1.06 -7.05 -0.77
C LEU A 44 1.87 -8.28 -0.34
N THR A 45 1.39 -9.01 0.67
CA THR A 45 2.02 -10.25 1.14
C THR A 45 2.01 -11.32 0.05
N GLN A 46 0.88 -11.48 -0.66
CA GLN A 46 0.79 -12.40 -1.80
C GLN A 46 1.71 -11.98 -2.94
N MET A 47 1.73 -10.69 -3.28
CA MET A 47 2.65 -10.15 -4.30
C MET A 47 4.11 -10.41 -3.93
N GLN A 48 4.50 -10.24 -2.67
CA GLN A 48 5.85 -10.54 -2.20
C GLN A 48 6.19 -12.02 -2.32
N ALA A 49 5.27 -12.91 -1.92
CA ALA A 49 5.48 -14.36 -2.02
C ALA A 49 5.73 -14.79 -3.47
N LEU A 50 4.95 -14.25 -4.41
CA LEU A 50 5.11 -14.50 -5.84
C LEU A 50 6.42 -13.90 -6.36
N ALA A 51 6.70 -12.63 -6.04
CA ALA A 51 7.88 -11.93 -6.52
C ALA A 51 9.18 -12.60 -6.07
N LYS A 52 9.25 -13.13 -4.84
CA LYS A 52 10.41 -13.86 -4.32
C LYS A 52 10.81 -15.10 -5.13
N THR A 53 9.91 -15.63 -5.96
CA THR A 53 10.22 -16.77 -6.85
C THR A 53 10.92 -16.34 -8.14
N LEU A 54 10.94 -15.04 -8.44
CA LEU A 54 11.51 -14.49 -9.66
C LEU A 54 13.01 -14.15 -9.46
N PRO A 55 13.86 -14.45 -10.45
CA PRO A 55 15.31 -14.23 -10.33
C PRO A 55 15.69 -12.76 -10.17
N GLU A 56 14.89 -11.84 -10.70
CA GLU A 56 15.11 -10.39 -10.61
C GLU A 56 14.80 -9.80 -9.22
N TYR A 57 14.13 -10.54 -8.34
CA TYR A 57 13.63 -9.99 -7.08
C TYR A 57 14.74 -9.47 -6.16
N SER A 58 15.79 -10.26 -5.95
CA SER A 58 16.91 -9.87 -5.09
C SER A 58 17.56 -8.58 -5.58
N LEU A 59 17.78 -8.47 -6.90
CA LEU A 59 18.35 -7.28 -7.52
C LEU A 59 17.47 -6.04 -7.32
N VAL A 60 16.17 -6.15 -7.58
CA VAL A 60 15.24 -5.02 -7.43
C VAL A 60 15.11 -4.61 -5.96
N ARG A 61 15.10 -5.56 -5.02
CA ARG A 61 15.01 -5.30 -3.59
C ARG A 61 16.23 -4.57 -3.03
N GLU A 62 17.42 -4.89 -3.56
CA GLU A 62 18.70 -4.28 -3.16
C GLU A 62 18.85 -2.83 -3.64
N MET A 63 18.02 -2.38 -4.58
CA MET A 63 18.04 -1.00 -5.03
C MET A 63 17.68 -0.03 -3.88
N PRO A 64 18.40 1.10 -3.75
CA PRO A 64 18.12 2.09 -2.71
C PRO A 64 16.66 2.51 -2.69
N CYS A 65 16.09 2.62 -1.48
CA CYS A 65 14.72 3.06 -1.23
C CYS A 65 13.59 2.13 -1.72
N ILE A 66 13.86 0.95 -2.29
CA ILE A 66 12.82 0.03 -2.78
C ILE A 66 12.25 -0.85 -1.66
N GLY A 67 13.09 -1.68 -1.05
CA GLY A 67 12.69 -2.60 0.03
C GLY A 67 11.51 -3.51 -0.33
N ASP A 68 10.85 -4.05 0.70
CA ASP A 68 9.86 -5.12 0.52
C ASP A 68 8.50 -4.63 -0.02
N THR A 69 8.19 -3.34 0.09
CA THR A 69 6.91 -2.80 -0.41
C THR A 69 6.96 -2.47 -1.89
N LEU A 70 8.06 -1.86 -2.36
CA LEU A 70 8.15 -1.39 -3.75
C LEU A 70 8.70 -2.45 -4.69
N ALA A 71 9.56 -3.37 -4.21
CA ALA A 71 10.11 -4.44 -5.06
C ALA A 71 9.03 -5.27 -5.78
N PRO A 72 8.04 -5.85 -5.09
CA PRO A 72 6.99 -6.61 -5.77
C PRO A 72 6.11 -5.75 -6.70
N ARG A 73 5.94 -4.45 -6.40
CA ARG A 73 5.15 -3.52 -7.23
C ARG A 73 5.86 -3.13 -8.51
N LEU A 74 7.18 -2.94 -8.46
CA LEU A 74 8.00 -2.66 -9.63
C LEU A 74 8.06 -3.87 -10.56
N ILE A 75 8.30 -5.05 -10.01
CA ILE A 75 8.31 -6.30 -10.78
C ILE A 75 6.95 -6.53 -11.45
N ALA A 76 5.85 -6.32 -10.72
CA ALA A 76 4.50 -6.40 -11.29
C ALA A 76 4.24 -5.37 -12.41
N GLN A 77 4.75 -4.14 -12.28
CA GLN A 77 4.63 -3.10 -13.31
C GLN A 77 5.43 -3.43 -14.59
N ILE A 78 6.63 -3.99 -14.43
CA ILE A 78 7.49 -4.37 -15.54
C ILE A 78 6.91 -5.57 -16.28
N GLY A 79 6.37 -6.55 -15.55
CA GLY A 79 5.88 -7.81 -16.10
C GLY A 79 7.01 -8.71 -16.57
N ASP A 80 6.83 -9.42 -17.69
CA ASP A 80 7.84 -10.35 -18.21
C ASP A 80 9.10 -9.64 -18.73
N VAL A 81 10.18 -9.70 -17.95
CA VAL A 81 11.48 -9.10 -18.26
C VAL A 81 12.11 -9.64 -19.55
N ARG A 82 11.73 -10.83 -20.02
CA ARG A 82 12.28 -11.43 -21.25
C ARG A 82 11.86 -10.69 -22.50
N ARG A 83 10.79 -9.87 -22.44
CA ARG A 83 10.37 -9.03 -23.57
C ARG A 83 11.42 -7.99 -23.96
N PHE A 84 12.25 -7.55 -23.00
CA PHE A 84 13.26 -6.53 -23.26
C PHE A 84 14.51 -7.09 -23.96
N HIS A 85 14.87 -8.35 -23.75
CA HIS A 85 15.95 -9.01 -24.48
C HIS A 85 15.62 -9.18 -25.97
N LYS A 86 14.39 -9.60 -26.29
CA LYS A 86 13.92 -9.75 -27.67
C LYS A 86 13.96 -8.44 -28.47
N LEU A 87 13.73 -7.31 -27.81
CA LEU A 87 13.79 -5.98 -28.42
C LEU A 87 15.22 -5.45 -28.61
N ALA A 88 16.17 -5.95 -27.84
CA ALA A 88 17.59 -5.61 -28.00
C ALA A 88 18.17 -6.37 -29.20
N ASP A 89 17.93 -7.68 -29.27
CA ASP A 89 18.41 -8.53 -30.38
C ASP A 89 17.83 -8.09 -31.73
N ASN A 90 16.53 -7.72 -31.78
CA ASN A 90 15.86 -7.29 -33.00
C ASN A 90 16.20 -5.84 -33.43
N ARG A 91 16.98 -5.10 -32.62
CA ARG A 91 17.51 -3.77 -32.98
C ARG A 91 19.00 -3.81 -33.38
N MET A 92 19.66 -4.95 -33.22
CA MET A 92 21.04 -5.18 -33.64
C MET A 92 21.18 -6.01 -34.92
N SER A 93 20.05 -6.37 -35.56
CA SER A 93 19.95 -6.96 -36.90
C SER A 93 19.25 -6.01 -37.86
#